data_AF-A0A3M0HUJ7-F1
#
_entry.id   AF-A0A3M0HUJ7-F1
#
_cell.length_a   1.000
_cell.length_b   1.000
_cell.length_c   1.000
_cell.angle_alpha   90.00
_cell.angle_beta   90.00
_cell.angle_gamma   90.00
#
_symmetry.space_group_name_H-M   'P 1'
#
loop_
_entity.id
_entity.type
_entity.pdbx_description
1 polymer ?
#
loop_
_entity_poly.entity_id
_entity_poly.type
_entity_poly.pdbx_seq_one_letter_code
_entity_poly.pdbx_strand_id
1 'polypeptide(L)'
;MKLTKKSHSCVRLEKDGRTLVLDPGGFSEPDAAVGADAILITHEHPDHFDEGRLRAAMEANPAARIWTLKSVADRIAAAFPGRVHTVGHGDTFTAAGFDVQVHGELHAVIHPDIPRITNVGYLIDGGRLFHPGDALTVPDRPVETLMLPVMAPWNKISEVIDYVREVKPQRAYDVHDALLTDLARPVYDRQIGALGGSGHLRLAPGSSAEI
;
A
#
# COMPACT_ATOMS: atom_id res chain seq x y z
N MET A 1 8.07 -11.27 10.11
CA MET A 1 7.92 -10.93 8.68
C MET A 1 8.73 -9.67 8.47
N LYS A 2 9.54 -9.60 7.42
CA LYS A 2 10.36 -8.42 7.19
C LYS A 2 9.65 -7.45 6.27
N LEU A 3 9.38 -6.25 6.75
CA LEU A 3 8.89 -5.11 5.97
C LEU A 3 10.08 -4.28 5.50
N THR A 4 10.20 -4.05 4.20
CA THR A 4 11.14 -3.08 3.62
C THR A 4 10.36 -1.98 2.93
N LYS A 5 10.62 -0.73 3.32
CA LYS A 5 10.01 0.44 2.69
C LYS A 5 10.74 0.75 1.39
N LYS A 6 10.00 0.91 0.30
CA LYS A 6 10.49 1.48 -0.95
C LYS A 6 10.08 2.95 -1.00
N SER A 7 10.45 3.68 -2.06
CA SER A 7 10.02 5.07 -2.16
C SER A 7 8.48 5.18 -2.24
N HIS A 8 7.94 6.23 -1.63
CA HIS A 8 6.51 6.59 -1.67
C HIS A 8 5.53 5.55 -1.09
N SER A 9 4.67 4.94 -1.89
CA SER A 9 3.66 3.98 -1.44
C SER A 9 4.13 2.53 -1.49
N CYS A 10 5.27 2.27 -2.14
CA CYS A 10 5.73 0.90 -2.31
C CYS A 10 6.30 0.30 -1.03
N VAL A 11 5.94 -0.95 -0.76
CA VAL A 11 6.52 -1.77 0.29
C VAL A 11 6.77 -3.20 -0.19
N ARG A 12 7.83 -3.81 0.34
CA ARG A 12 8.18 -5.21 0.10
C ARG A 12 8.09 -5.98 1.41
N LEU A 13 7.36 -7.09 1.39
CA LEU A 13 7.23 -8.03 2.51
C LEU A 13 7.95 -9.33 2.18
N GLU A 14 8.73 -9.83 3.13
CA GLU A 14 9.45 -11.08 3.01
C GLU A 14 9.10 -12.02 4.17
N LYS A 15 8.68 -13.24 3.85
CA LYS A 15 8.29 -14.30 4.81
C LYS A 15 8.59 -15.66 4.21
N ASP A 16 9.28 -16.54 4.94
CA ASP A 16 9.57 -17.92 4.52
C ASP A 16 10.19 -18.04 3.11
N GLY A 17 11.08 -17.11 2.76
CA GLY A 17 11.73 -17.04 1.45
C GLY A 17 10.84 -16.57 0.30
N ARG A 18 9.62 -16.11 0.60
CA ARG A 18 8.67 -15.54 -0.37
C ARG A 18 8.60 -14.03 -0.28
N THR A 19 8.35 -13.39 -1.42
CA THR A 19 8.26 -11.93 -1.55
C THR A 19 6.89 -11.49 -2.06
N LEU A 20 6.26 -10.58 -1.32
CA LEU A 20 5.08 -9.82 -1.72
C LEU A 20 5.44 -8.34 -1.87
N VAL A 21 5.09 -7.71 -2.98
CA VAL A 21 5.30 -6.27 -3.19
C VAL A 21 3.96 -5.57 -3.36
N LEU A 22 3.76 -4.46 -2.68
CA LEU A 22 2.56 -3.64 -2.78
C LEU A 22 2.91 -2.29 -3.42
N ASP A 23 2.05 -1.82 -4.33
CA ASP A 23 2.09 -0.48 -4.97
C ASP A 23 3.46 -0.03 -5.53
N PRO A 24 4.17 -0.84 -6.35
CA PRO A 24 5.39 -0.42 -7.04
C PRO A 24 5.11 0.56 -8.20
N GLY A 25 4.36 1.64 -7.94
CA GLY A 25 4.07 2.70 -8.89
C GLY A 25 5.26 3.62 -9.14
N GLY A 26 5.12 4.57 -10.05
CA GLY A 26 6.18 5.37 -10.69
C GLY A 26 7.09 6.16 -9.75
N PHE A 27 6.67 6.43 -8.51
CA PHE A 27 7.50 7.12 -7.50
C PHE A 27 8.42 6.18 -6.72
N SER A 28 8.29 4.87 -6.91
CA SER A 28 9.19 3.85 -6.33
C SER A 28 10.53 3.79 -7.09
N GLU A 29 11.43 2.92 -6.69
CA GLU A 29 12.62 2.57 -7.45
C GLU A 29 12.26 1.81 -8.76
N PRO A 30 13.06 1.95 -9.85
CA PRO A 30 12.77 1.28 -11.13
C PRO A 30 12.63 -0.25 -11.05
N ASP A 31 13.32 -0.88 -10.11
CA ASP A 31 13.35 -2.32 -9.88
C ASP A 31 12.47 -2.75 -8.68
N ALA A 32 11.63 -1.87 -8.14
CA ALA A 32 10.92 -2.12 -6.87
C ALA A 32 10.07 -3.40 -6.86
N ALA A 33 9.53 -3.81 -8.00
CA ALA A 33 8.73 -5.02 -8.17
C ALA A 33 9.56 -6.28 -8.51
N VAL A 34 10.82 -6.14 -8.92
CA VAL A 34 11.65 -7.27 -9.38
C VAL A 34 11.94 -8.23 -8.22
N GLY A 35 11.85 -9.53 -8.52
CA GLY A 35 12.00 -10.59 -7.53
C GLY A 35 10.79 -10.77 -6.61
N ALA A 36 9.63 -10.20 -6.96
CA ALA A 36 8.37 -10.53 -6.31
C ALA A 36 7.86 -11.91 -6.75
N ASP A 37 7.30 -12.69 -5.81
CA ASP A 37 6.46 -13.85 -6.10
C ASP A 37 5.01 -13.42 -6.32
N ALA A 38 4.59 -12.33 -5.68
CA ALA A 38 3.27 -11.75 -5.80
C ALA A 38 3.32 -10.22 -5.73
N ILE A 39 2.44 -9.56 -6.48
CA ILE A 39 2.31 -8.11 -6.52
C ILE A 39 0.86 -7.72 -6.22
N LEU A 40 0.63 -6.77 -5.32
CA LEU A 40 -0.68 -6.20 -5.05
C LEU A 40 -0.71 -4.72 -5.45
N ILE A 41 -1.79 -4.28 -6.09
CA ILE A 41 -1.96 -2.87 -6.51
C ILE A 41 -3.30 -2.34 -6.02
N THR A 42 -3.25 -1.27 -5.24
CA THR A 42 -4.41 -0.67 -4.57
C THR A 42 -5.33 0.12 -5.50
N HIS A 43 -4.77 0.79 -6.53
CA HIS A 43 -5.50 1.58 -7.54
C HIS A 43 -4.62 2.02 -8.72
N GLU A 44 -5.25 2.65 -9.73
CA GLU A 44 -4.66 2.94 -11.03
C GLU A 44 -3.79 4.21 -11.13
N HIS A 45 -3.66 4.99 -10.04
CA HIS A 45 -2.85 6.22 -10.10
C HIS A 45 -1.37 5.92 -10.36
N PRO A 46 -0.66 6.79 -11.11
CA PRO A 46 0.69 6.50 -11.59
C PRO A 46 1.72 6.25 -10.49
N ASP A 47 1.54 6.82 -9.31
CA ASP A 47 2.43 6.70 -8.15
C ASP A 47 2.22 5.40 -7.36
N HIS A 48 1.11 4.67 -7.60
CA HIS A 48 0.81 3.33 -7.07
C HIS A 48 0.92 2.22 -8.14
N PHE A 49 0.66 2.56 -9.41
CA PHE A 49 0.70 1.66 -10.54
C PHE A 49 1.62 2.17 -11.66
N ASP A 50 2.61 1.35 -12.02
CA ASP A 50 3.44 1.55 -13.21
C ASP A 50 3.49 0.25 -14.03
N GLU A 51 2.94 0.29 -15.24
CA GLU A 51 2.85 -0.90 -16.09
C GLU A 51 4.23 -1.46 -16.45
N GLY A 52 5.23 -0.59 -16.67
CA GLY A 52 6.58 -1.00 -17.03
C GLY A 52 7.26 -1.78 -15.91
N ARG A 53 7.12 -1.33 -14.67
CA ARG A 53 7.67 -2.01 -13.48
C ARG A 53 7.01 -3.35 -13.22
N LEU A 54 5.70 -3.44 -13.39
CA LEU A 54 4.98 -4.71 -13.28
C LEU A 54 5.42 -5.69 -14.37
N ARG A 55 5.54 -5.22 -15.63
CA ARG A 55 6.03 -6.06 -16.72
C ARG A 55 7.43 -6.60 -16.45
N ALA A 56 8.36 -5.74 -16.05
CA ALA A 56 9.73 -6.15 -15.71
C ALA A 56 9.75 -7.26 -14.64
N ALA A 57 8.92 -7.15 -13.60
CA ALA A 57 8.82 -8.17 -12.56
C ALA A 57 8.19 -9.49 -13.07
N MET A 58 7.10 -9.40 -13.85
CA MET A 58 6.37 -10.55 -14.39
C MET A 58 7.14 -11.32 -15.47
N GLU A 59 8.05 -10.63 -16.18
CA GLU A 59 8.99 -11.22 -17.14
C GLU A 59 10.19 -11.87 -16.43
N ALA A 60 10.71 -11.22 -15.38
CA ALA A 60 11.81 -11.77 -14.58
C ALA A 60 11.40 -13.02 -13.78
N ASN A 61 10.13 -13.14 -13.40
CA ASN A 61 9.59 -14.30 -12.69
C ASN A 61 8.31 -14.82 -13.37
N PRO A 62 8.41 -15.90 -14.19
CA PRO A 62 7.25 -16.49 -14.86
C PRO A 62 6.17 -17.01 -13.90
N ALA A 63 6.52 -17.31 -12.65
CA ALA A 63 5.58 -17.75 -11.62
C ALA A 63 4.92 -16.61 -10.84
N ALA A 64 5.39 -15.36 -11.01
CA ALA A 64 4.80 -14.21 -10.35
C ALA A 64 3.35 -13.98 -10.78
N ARG A 65 2.56 -13.44 -9.86
CA ARG A 65 1.13 -13.15 -10.04
C ARG A 65 0.79 -11.78 -9.48
N ILE A 66 -0.23 -11.15 -10.06
CA ILE A 66 -0.74 -9.84 -9.65
C ILE A 66 -2.16 -10.00 -9.12
N TRP A 67 -2.47 -9.36 -8.00
CA TRP A 67 -3.84 -9.17 -7.52
C TRP A 67 -4.14 -7.68 -7.44
N THR A 68 -5.25 -7.25 -8.01
CA THR A 68 -5.61 -5.83 -8.08
C THR A 68 -7.09 -5.65 -8.39
N LEU A 69 -7.61 -4.44 -8.26
CA LEU A 69 -8.97 -4.13 -8.66
C LEU A 69 -9.13 -4.05 -10.17
N LYS A 70 -10.39 -3.96 -10.60
CA LYS A 70 -10.78 -4.00 -12.02
C LYS A 70 -10.06 -2.96 -12.88
N SER A 71 -9.97 -1.71 -12.42
CA SER A 71 -9.38 -0.60 -13.20
C SER A 71 -7.93 -0.85 -13.62
N VAL A 72 -7.15 -1.52 -12.77
CA VAL A 72 -5.77 -1.91 -13.04
C VAL A 72 -5.72 -3.22 -13.83
N ALA A 73 -6.53 -4.21 -13.45
CA ALA A 73 -6.56 -5.51 -14.11
C ALA A 73 -6.87 -5.37 -15.61
N ASP A 74 -7.82 -4.51 -15.98
CA ASP A 74 -8.20 -4.22 -17.37
C ASP A 74 -7.02 -3.72 -18.22
N ARG A 75 -6.00 -3.09 -17.60
CA ARG A 75 -4.83 -2.53 -18.30
C ARG A 75 -3.73 -3.56 -18.55
N ILE A 76 -3.61 -4.59 -17.72
CA ILE A 76 -2.43 -5.49 -17.72
C ILE A 76 -2.75 -6.98 -17.91
N ALA A 77 -3.98 -7.42 -17.68
CA ALA A 77 -4.35 -8.84 -17.76
C ALA A 77 -4.10 -9.47 -19.14
N ALA A 78 -4.32 -8.71 -20.22
CA ALA A 78 -4.08 -9.18 -21.59
C ALA A 78 -2.60 -9.54 -21.86
N ALA A 79 -1.66 -8.88 -21.18
CA ALA A 79 -0.23 -9.17 -21.31
C ALA A 79 0.19 -10.42 -20.54
N PHE A 80 -0.53 -10.77 -19.47
CA PHE A 80 -0.20 -11.89 -18.60
C PHE A 80 -1.43 -12.78 -18.29
N PRO A 81 -1.98 -13.47 -19.31
CA PRO A 81 -3.18 -14.29 -19.15
C PRO A 81 -3.04 -15.32 -18.02
N GLY A 82 -4.06 -15.40 -17.16
CA GLY A 82 -4.10 -16.34 -16.03
C GLY A 82 -3.19 -16.01 -14.85
N ARG A 83 -2.44 -14.88 -14.90
CA ARG A 83 -1.54 -14.44 -13.82
C ARG A 83 -1.94 -13.11 -13.18
N VAL A 84 -3.05 -12.51 -13.64
CA VAL A 84 -3.64 -11.30 -13.07
C VAL A 84 -5.01 -11.65 -12.53
N HIS A 85 -5.24 -11.33 -11.26
CA HIS A 85 -6.44 -11.68 -10.51
C HIS A 85 -7.15 -10.40 -10.08
N THR A 86 -8.37 -10.21 -10.57
CA THR A 86 -9.22 -9.10 -10.14
C THR A 86 -9.80 -9.41 -8.76
N VAL A 87 -9.67 -8.48 -7.82
CA VAL A 87 -10.20 -8.57 -6.46
C VAL A 87 -10.98 -7.31 -6.07
N GLY A 88 -11.86 -7.44 -5.07
CA GLY A 88 -12.65 -6.34 -4.51
C GLY A 88 -12.86 -6.50 -3.01
N HIS A 89 -13.55 -5.54 -2.41
CA HIS A 89 -13.84 -5.56 -0.98
C HIS A 89 -14.48 -6.89 -0.53
N GLY A 90 -13.99 -7.44 0.57
CA GLY A 90 -14.48 -8.69 1.16
C GLY A 90 -13.80 -9.94 0.61
N ASP A 91 -13.05 -9.84 -0.50
CA ASP A 91 -12.28 -10.96 -1.02
C ASP A 91 -11.16 -11.36 -0.06
N THR A 92 -10.92 -12.66 0.01
CA THR A 92 -9.80 -13.26 0.75
C THR A 92 -9.05 -14.23 -0.14
N PHE A 93 -7.73 -14.19 -0.12
CA PHE A 93 -6.89 -15.08 -0.94
C PHE A 93 -5.51 -15.27 -0.32
N THR A 94 -4.76 -16.25 -0.83
CA THR A 94 -3.34 -16.41 -0.52
C THR A 94 -2.50 -15.98 -1.72
N ALA A 95 -1.48 -15.16 -1.48
CA ALA A 95 -0.51 -14.72 -2.47
C ALA A 95 0.90 -14.90 -1.92
N ALA A 96 1.74 -15.69 -2.59
CA ALA A 96 3.11 -15.99 -2.14
C ALA A 96 3.22 -16.47 -0.67
N GLY A 97 2.21 -17.19 -0.16
CA GLY A 97 2.19 -17.66 1.24
C GLY A 97 1.73 -16.61 2.27
N PHE A 98 1.29 -15.43 1.83
CA PHE A 98 0.63 -14.43 2.67
C PHE A 98 -0.88 -14.58 2.56
N ASP A 99 -1.57 -14.52 3.69
CA ASP A 99 -3.04 -14.44 3.72
C ASP A 99 -3.46 -12.98 3.56
N VAL A 100 -4.31 -12.70 2.58
CA VAL A 100 -4.71 -11.35 2.20
C VAL A 100 -6.21 -11.20 2.28
N GLN A 101 -6.68 -10.12 2.94
CA GLN A 101 -8.07 -9.68 2.93
C GLN A 101 -8.15 -8.29 2.29
N VAL A 102 -9.20 -8.05 1.50
CA VAL A 102 -9.36 -6.81 0.73
C VAL A 102 -10.42 -5.91 1.37
N HIS A 103 -10.07 -4.66 1.66
CA HIS A 103 -10.93 -3.71 2.37
C HIS A 103 -11.13 -2.40 1.59
N GLY A 104 -12.37 -1.91 1.57
CA GLY A 104 -12.71 -0.65 0.92
C GLY A 104 -12.86 -0.77 -0.60
N GLU A 105 -13.51 0.24 -1.17
CA GLU A 105 -13.87 0.25 -2.60
C GLU A 105 -13.47 1.56 -3.29
N LEU A 106 -13.23 2.63 -2.53
CA LEU A 106 -13.10 3.97 -3.06
C LEU A 106 -11.94 4.71 -2.37
N HIS A 107 -11.20 5.46 -3.18
CA HIS A 107 -10.17 6.41 -2.77
C HIS A 107 -10.79 7.50 -1.88
N ALA A 108 -9.99 8.16 -1.04
CA ALA A 108 -10.38 9.40 -0.36
C ALA A 108 -10.89 10.46 -1.36
N VAL A 109 -11.70 11.42 -0.91
CA VAL A 109 -12.19 12.45 -1.83
C VAL A 109 -11.06 13.40 -2.20
N ILE A 110 -10.66 13.44 -3.48
CA ILE A 110 -9.68 14.40 -3.99
C ILE A 110 -10.32 15.79 -4.11
N HIS A 111 -11.46 15.86 -4.79
CA HIS A 111 -12.27 17.06 -4.95
C HIS A 111 -13.72 16.66 -5.25
N PRO A 112 -14.76 17.40 -4.77
CA PRO A 112 -16.16 17.07 -5.03
C PRO A 112 -16.55 16.96 -6.52
N ASP A 113 -15.86 17.70 -7.40
CA ASP A 113 -16.13 17.69 -8.85
C ASP A 113 -15.42 16.56 -9.61
N ILE A 114 -14.57 15.77 -8.94
CA ILE A 114 -13.88 14.63 -9.53
C ILE A 114 -14.64 13.36 -9.13
N PRO A 115 -15.12 12.53 -10.07
CA PRO A 115 -15.69 11.22 -9.73
C PRO A 115 -14.71 10.42 -8.87
N ARG A 116 -15.18 9.85 -7.77
CA ARG A 116 -14.29 9.10 -6.86
C ARG A 116 -13.67 7.91 -7.58
N ILE A 117 -12.35 7.84 -7.48
CA ILE A 117 -11.54 6.76 -8.02
C ILE A 117 -11.73 5.51 -7.15
N THR A 118 -11.72 4.34 -7.78
CA THR A 118 -11.76 3.07 -7.05
C THR A 118 -10.43 2.81 -6.36
N ASN A 119 -10.47 2.33 -5.13
CA ASN A 119 -9.28 1.96 -4.37
C ASN A 119 -9.63 0.81 -3.42
N VAL A 120 -8.75 -0.18 -3.36
CA VAL A 120 -8.81 -1.25 -2.36
C VAL A 120 -7.60 -1.19 -1.45
N GLY A 121 -7.78 -1.56 -0.19
CA GLY A 121 -6.70 -1.78 0.78
C GLY A 121 -6.47 -3.26 1.03
N TYR A 122 -5.25 -3.61 1.44
CA TYR A 122 -4.84 -5.00 1.70
C TYR A 122 -4.44 -5.20 3.16
N LEU A 123 -5.15 -6.10 3.84
CA LEU A 123 -4.84 -6.56 5.19
C LEU A 123 -4.11 -7.90 5.10
N ILE A 124 -2.87 -7.94 5.59
CA ILE A 124 -1.95 -9.06 5.46
C ILE A 124 -1.86 -9.84 6.76
N ASP A 125 -1.89 -11.17 6.66
CA ASP A 125 -1.68 -12.14 7.73
C ASP A 125 -2.49 -11.82 8.99
N GLY A 126 -3.80 -11.64 8.83
CA GLY A 126 -4.72 -11.40 9.95
C GLY A 126 -4.53 -10.07 10.66
N GLY A 127 -3.91 -9.09 10.01
CA GLY A 127 -3.73 -7.73 10.54
C GLY A 127 -2.30 -7.38 10.93
N ARG A 128 -1.31 -8.24 10.62
CA ARG A 128 0.12 -7.91 10.78
C ARG A 128 0.48 -6.59 10.08
N LEU A 129 -0.08 -6.38 8.90
CA LEU A 129 0.05 -5.13 8.16
C LEU A 129 -1.26 -4.79 7.44
N PHE A 130 -1.64 -3.52 7.45
CA PHE A 130 -2.70 -2.97 6.60
C PHE A 130 -2.14 -1.88 5.68
N HIS A 131 -2.32 -2.05 4.38
CA HIS A 131 -1.98 -1.06 3.37
C HIS A 131 -3.26 -0.51 2.73
N PRO A 132 -3.72 0.69 3.10
CA PRO A 132 -5.03 1.20 2.67
C PRO A 132 -5.02 1.74 1.23
N GLY A 133 -3.85 1.95 0.62
CA GLY A 133 -3.72 2.76 -0.59
C GLY A 133 -4.04 4.22 -0.27
N ASP A 134 -4.66 4.93 -1.20
CA ASP A 134 -5.03 6.33 -1.03
C ASP A 134 -6.46 6.47 -0.49
N ALA A 135 -6.71 5.79 0.62
CA ALA A 135 -7.98 5.82 1.31
C ALA A 135 -7.77 5.88 2.82
N LEU A 136 -8.78 6.39 3.52
CA LEU A 136 -8.89 6.32 4.98
C LEU A 136 -9.83 5.17 5.38
N THR A 137 -9.71 4.02 4.71
CA THR A 137 -10.52 2.82 4.93
C THR A 137 -10.16 2.21 6.29
N VAL A 138 -11.16 1.92 7.12
CA VAL A 138 -10.97 1.21 8.39
C VAL A 138 -11.33 -0.26 8.18
N PRO A 139 -10.39 -1.20 8.33
CA PRO A 139 -10.71 -2.62 8.25
C PRO A 139 -11.51 -3.05 9.49
N ASP A 140 -12.35 -4.07 9.37
CA ASP A 140 -13.14 -4.68 10.45
C ASP A 140 -12.32 -5.66 11.32
N ARG A 141 -10.99 -5.55 11.25
CA ARG A 141 -10.01 -6.39 11.94
C ARG A 141 -9.00 -5.53 12.70
N PRO A 142 -8.45 -6.01 13.82
CA PRO A 142 -7.34 -5.35 14.48
C PRO A 142 -6.15 -5.18 13.53
N VAL A 143 -5.48 -4.02 13.60
CA VAL A 143 -4.29 -3.72 12.81
C VAL A 143 -3.09 -3.61 13.74
N GLU A 144 -2.04 -4.37 13.47
CA GLU A 144 -0.76 -4.24 14.16
C GLU A 144 0.05 -3.10 13.53
N THR A 145 0.32 -3.20 12.23
CA THR A 145 1.10 -2.20 11.48
C THR A 145 0.23 -1.54 10.42
N LEU A 146 0.01 -0.23 10.54
CA LEU A 146 -0.65 0.57 9.50
C LEU A 146 0.39 1.19 8.57
N MET A 147 0.26 1.00 7.26
CA MET A 147 0.95 1.84 6.28
C MET A 147 0.14 3.12 6.12
N LEU A 148 0.61 4.22 6.72
CA LEU A 148 -0.15 5.45 6.87
C LEU A 148 0.11 6.40 5.70
N PRO A 149 -0.87 6.71 4.82
CA PRO A 149 -0.72 7.74 3.79
C PRO A 149 -0.62 9.11 4.46
N VAL A 150 0.60 9.57 4.70
CA VAL A 150 0.89 10.64 5.66
C VAL A 150 0.60 12.03 5.10
N MET A 151 0.79 12.23 3.80
CA MET A 151 0.57 13.53 3.17
C MET A 151 0.24 13.39 1.69
N ALA A 152 -0.90 13.92 1.28
CA ALA A 152 -1.31 13.97 -0.12
C ALA A 152 -2.03 15.28 -0.43
N PRO A 153 -2.17 15.67 -1.71
CA PRO A 153 -3.00 16.82 -2.08
C PRO A 153 -4.47 16.69 -1.64
N TRP A 154 -4.93 15.45 -1.44
CA TRP A 154 -6.30 15.12 -1.08
C TRP A 154 -6.58 15.05 0.42
N ASN A 155 -5.59 15.17 1.30
CA ASN A 155 -5.80 15.10 2.75
C ASN A 155 -5.36 16.33 3.53
N LYS A 156 -5.93 16.48 4.72
CA LYS A 156 -5.43 17.31 5.81
C LYS A 156 -4.83 16.43 6.88
N ILE A 157 -3.80 16.92 7.57
CA ILE A 157 -3.19 16.19 8.69
C ILE A 157 -4.18 15.81 9.79
N SER A 158 -5.24 16.61 9.99
CA SER A 158 -6.30 16.29 10.96
C SER A 158 -7.03 14.98 10.61
N GLU A 159 -7.28 14.73 9.33
CA GLU A 159 -7.94 13.51 8.86
C GLU A 159 -7.02 12.30 9.04
N VAL A 160 -5.72 12.47 8.83
CA VAL A 160 -4.70 11.43 9.08
C VAL A 160 -4.64 11.08 10.57
N ILE A 161 -4.67 12.08 11.46
CA ILE A 161 -4.71 11.88 12.92
C ILE A 161 -5.97 11.12 13.34
N ASP A 162 -7.13 11.55 12.86
CA ASP A 162 -8.41 10.90 13.18
C ASP A 162 -8.47 9.48 12.61
N TYR A 163 -7.86 9.25 11.44
CA TYR A 163 -7.74 7.92 10.86
C TYR A 163 -6.89 6.98 11.73
N VAL A 164 -5.74 7.43 12.24
CA VAL A 164 -4.93 6.63 13.18
C VAL A 164 -5.74 6.29 14.45
N ARG A 165 -6.52 7.25 14.98
CA ARG A 165 -7.37 7.04 16.16
C ARG A 165 -8.53 6.08 15.92
N GLU A 166 -9.04 6.06 14.71
CA GLU A 166 -10.15 5.17 14.34
C GLU A 166 -9.65 3.74 14.13
N VAL A 167 -8.55 3.56 13.40
CA VAL A 167 -7.92 2.25 13.16
C VAL A 167 -7.31 1.66 14.44
N LYS A 168 -6.75 2.51 15.32
CA LYS A 168 -6.06 2.12 16.55
C LYS A 168 -4.96 1.08 16.32
N PRO A 169 -4.03 1.31 15.37
CA PRO A 169 -2.98 0.33 15.12
C PRO A 169 -2.01 0.25 16.29
N GLN A 170 -1.26 -0.84 16.45
CA GLN A 170 -0.17 -0.85 17.43
C GLN A 170 0.94 0.13 17.02
N ARG A 171 1.23 0.20 15.72
CA ARG A 171 2.21 1.13 15.12
C ARG A 171 1.78 1.56 13.72
N ALA A 172 2.25 2.71 13.29
CA ALA A 172 2.08 3.23 11.94
C ALA A 172 3.44 3.58 11.32
N TYR A 173 3.65 3.17 10.07
CA TYR A 173 4.78 3.58 9.23
C TYR A 173 4.29 4.43 8.07
N ASP A 174 4.96 5.54 7.81
CA ASP A 174 4.59 6.44 6.71
C ASP A 174 4.71 5.79 5.32
N VAL A 175 3.70 6.04 4.50
CA VAL A 175 3.69 5.94 3.04
C VAL A 175 3.15 7.25 2.45
N HIS A 176 3.14 7.35 1.12
CA HIS A 176 2.66 8.54 0.41
C HIS A 176 3.39 9.82 0.89
N ASP A 177 4.73 9.77 0.94
CA ASP A 177 5.55 10.74 1.64
C ASP A 177 6.55 11.49 0.74
N ALA A 178 6.47 11.25 -0.58
CA ALA A 178 7.43 11.79 -1.56
C ALA A 178 7.29 13.30 -1.78
N LEU A 179 6.13 13.86 -1.46
CA LEU A 179 5.88 15.30 -1.53
C LEU A 179 6.37 16.03 -0.25
N LEU A 180 6.73 15.30 0.81
CA LEU A 180 7.24 15.88 2.06
C LEU A 180 8.75 16.05 1.99
N THR A 181 9.21 17.28 2.20
CA THR A 181 10.63 17.55 2.42
C THR A 181 11.01 17.26 3.88
N ASP A 182 12.29 16.97 4.13
CA ASP A 182 12.80 16.78 5.49
C ASP A 182 12.66 18.03 6.36
N LEU A 183 12.55 19.23 5.76
CA LEU A 183 12.30 20.48 6.48
C LEU A 183 10.90 20.52 7.10
N ALA A 184 9.87 20.12 6.35
CA ALA A 184 8.48 20.21 6.79
C ALA A 184 8.01 18.97 7.56
N ARG A 185 8.63 17.81 7.32
CA ARG A 185 8.25 16.53 7.91
C ARG A 185 8.14 16.52 9.44
N PRO A 186 9.03 17.16 10.24
CA PRO A 186 8.90 17.17 11.70
C PRO A 186 7.57 17.75 12.21
N VAL A 187 6.87 18.56 11.40
CA VAL A 187 5.52 19.02 11.72
C VAL A 187 4.53 17.86 11.74
N TYR A 188 4.61 16.95 10.77
CA TYR A 188 3.75 15.77 10.69
C TYR A 188 4.07 14.79 11.82
N ASP A 189 5.35 14.46 12.00
CA ASP A 189 5.83 13.55 13.04
C ASP A 189 5.35 13.98 14.43
N ARG A 190 5.49 15.27 14.75
CA ARG A 190 5.07 15.81 16.05
C ARG A 190 3.56 15.73 16.25
N GLN A 191 2.78 16.13 15.25
CA GLN A 191 1.31 16.21 15.42
C GLN A 191 0.68 14.82 15.44
N ILE A 192 1.09 13.92 14.53
CA ILE A 192 0.59 12.55 14.48
C ILE A 192 1.05 11.78 15.71
N GLY A 193 2.32 11.87 16.09
CA GLY A 193 2.84 11.22 17.30
C GLY A 193 2.17 11.70 18.59
N ALA A 194 1.86 12.99 18.72
CA ALA A 194 1.21 13.53 19.91
C ALA A 194 -0.29 13.24 19.97
N LEU A 195 -0.98 13.20 18.83
CA LEU A 195 -2.44 13.18 18.79
C LEU A 195 -3.02 11.83 18.34
N GLY A 196 -2.30 11.03 17.56
CA GLY A 196 -2.80 9.79 16.94
C GLY A 196 -3.03 8.64 17.92
N GLY A 197 -2.41 8.66 19.11
CA GLY A 197 -2.63 7.65 20.16
C GLY A 197 -1.99 6.28 19.89
N SER A 198 -1.16 6.17 18.86
CA SER A 198 -0.42 4.96 18.47
C SER A 198 1.03 5.31 18.13
N GLY A 199 1.94 4.33 18.13
CA GLY A 199 3.34 4.58 17.76
C GLY A 199 3.44 5.04 16.30
N HIS A 200 3.94 6.25 16.05
CA HIS A 200 4.18 6.78 14.70
C HIS A 200 5.68 6.72 14.40
N LEU A 201 6.05 6.00 13.33
CA LEU A 201 7.42 5.63 13.02
C LEU A 201 7.74 5.89 11.54
N ARG A 202 9.04 6.03 11.24
CA ARG A 202 9.54 6.24 9.87
C ARG A 202 10.45 5.09 9.44
N LEU A 203 10.31 4.69 8.19
CA LEU A 203 11.32 3.95 7.44
C LEU A 203 11.74 4.80 6.25
N ALA A 204 13.04 5.07 6.11
CA ALA A 204 13.55 5.66 4.87
C ALA A 204 13.47 4.60 3.74
N PRO A 205 13.40 5.01 2.46
CA PRO A 205 13.51 4.07 1.35
C PRO A 205 14.75 3.17 1.50
N GLY A 206 14.56 1.86 1.33
CA GLY A 206 15.56 0.82 1.54
C GLY A 206 15.71 0.34 2.99
N SER A 207 15.14 1.04 3.97
CA SER A 207 15.14 0.61 5.37
C SER A 207 14.09 -0.45 5.64
N SER A 208 14.33 -1.28 6.66
CA SER A 208 13.46 -2.40 7.00
C SER A 208 13.17 -2.50 8.49
N ALA A 209 12.05 -3.16 8.83
CA ALA A 209 11.64 -3.50 10.17
C ALA A 209 11.11 -4.94 10.22
N GLU A 210 11.27 -5.59 11.38
CA GLU A 210 10.57 -6.83 11.68
C GLU A 210 9.17 -6.52 12.24
N ILE A 211 8.16 -7.14 11.63
CA ILE A 211 6.74 -7.05 11.98
C ILE A 211 6.09 -8.42 12.06
#